data_AF-A0A2V7JPK7-F1
#
_entry.id   AF-A0A2V7JPK7-F1
#
_cell.length_a   1.000
_cell.length_b   1.000
_cell.length_c   1.000
_cell.angle_alpha   90.00
_cell.angle_beta   90.00
_cell.angle_gamma   90.00
#
_symmetry.space_group_name_H-M   'P 1'
#
loop_
_entity.id
_entity.type
_entity.pdbx_description
1 polymer ?
#
loop_
_entity_poly.entity_id
_entity_poly.type
_entity_poly.pdbx_seq_one_letter_code
_entity_poly.pdbx_strand_id
1 'polypeptide(L)'
;MGERMIFALATYRMMGIAAWAGIVACANGNVDSARDSRETKDNMSIAKSAESSTVASRSLTEIRTPVVLFFGTSLTAGLGLDPEQAFPSLIEKRARDEGMPIKAINAGLSGETSAGAVRRIDWVLRTPAD
;
A
#
# COMPACT_ATOMS: atom_id res chain seq x y z
N MET A 1 14.62 38.02 -23.97
CA MET A 1 14.23 39.02 -22.95
C MET A 1 12.74 38.93 -22.71
N GLY A 2 12.32 38.82 -21.45
CA GLY A 2 10.93 38.70 -21.00
C GLY A 2 10.70 37.36 -20.30
N GLU A 3 11.18 37.09 -19.10
CA GLU A 3 11.31 37.97 -17.92
C GLU A 3 10.07 38.83 -17.66
N ARG A 4 8.90 38.18 -17.57
CA ARG A 4 7.77 38.60 -16.73
C ARG A 4 7.07 37.34 -16.25
N MET A 5 7.73 36.54 -15.42
CA MET A 5 7.51 36.62 -13.98
C MET A 5 6.04 36.85 -13.60
N ILE A 6 5.50 35.87 -12.87
CA ILE A 6 4.91 36.17 -11.56
C ILE A 6 3.73 37.15 -11.63
N PHE A 7 2.63 36.76 -12.28
CA PHE A 7 1.35 37.45 -12.07
C PHE A 7 0.18 36.54 -12.47
N ALA A 8 -0.07 35.48 -11.69
CA ALA A 8 -1.44 34.96 -11.48
C ALA A 8 -1.45 33.77 -10.50
N LEU A 9 -0.61 33.81 -9.46
CA LEU A 9 -0.82 32.99 -8.26
C LEU A 9 -2.04 33.47 -7.43
N ALA A 10 -3.04 34.12 -8.05
CA ALA A 10 -3.99 35.02 -7.38
C ALA A 10 -5.48 34.73 -7.63
N THR A 11 -5.87 33.65 -8.30
CA THR A 11 -7.28 33.25 -8.43
C THR A 11 -7.66 32.02 -7.61
N TYR A 12 -6.80 31.61 -6.68
CA TYR A 12 -7.27 30.86 -5.51
C TYR A 12 -8.35 31.72 -4.81
N ARG A 13 -9.50 31.11 -4.47
CA ARG A 13 -10.68 31.66 -3.77
C ARG A 13 -11.80 32.27 -4.65
N MET A 14 -12.60 31.41 -5.27
CA MET A 14 -14.06 31.68 -5.29
C MET A 14 -14.87 30.40 -5.45
N MET A 15 -15.72 30.16 -4.45
CA MET A 15 -17.04 29.53 -4.57
C MET A 15 -17.17 28.00 -4.52
N GLY A 16 -17.66 27.52 -3.37
CA GLY A 16 -18.45 26.29 -3.21
C GLY A 16 -17.61 25.05 -2.92
N ILE A 17 -17.83 24.25 -1.88
CA ILE A 17 -19.06 23.88 -1.16
C ILE A 17 -18.58 23.53 0.25
N ALA A 18 -18.84 24.39 1.23
CA ALA A 18 -19.89 24.18 2.22
C ALA A 18 -19.79 22.83 2.96
N ALA A 19 -19.24 22.92 4.18
CA ALA A 19 -19.75 22.26 5.38
C ALA A 19 -20.01 20.75 5.31
N TRP A 20 -19.09 19.96 5.86
CA TRP A 20 -19.47 18.78 6.63
C TRP A 20 -18.66 18.73 7.93
N ALA A 21 -19.00 19.64 8.83
CA ALA A 21 -18.75 19.49 10.24
C ALA A 21 -19.87 18.62 10.82
N GLY A 22 -19.58 17.35 11.09
CA GLY A 22 -20.46 16.41 11.76
C GLY A 22 -19.78 15.89 13.02
N ILE A 23 -20.09 16.54 14.13
CA ILE A 23 -19.62 16.33 15.49
C ILE A 23 -20.40 15.17 16.14
N VAL A 24 -19.66 14.32 16.88
CA VAL A 24 -20.03 13.60 18.12
C VAL A 24 -21.09 12.48 18.07
N ALA A 25 -20.67 11.30 18.50
CA ALA A 25 -21.37 10.53 19.52
C ALA A 25 -20.36 9.76 20.39
N CYS A 26 -20.29 10.13 21.68
CA CYS A 26 -19.62 9.37 22.73
C CYS A 26 -20.59 8.33 23.33
N ALA A 27 -19.98 7.26 23.84
CA ALA A 27 -20.33 6.52 25.06
C ALA A 27 -21.18 5.22 24.99
N ASN A 28 -20.72 4.30 25.87
CA ASN A 28 -21.31 3.08 26.42
C ASN A 28 -21.09 1.81 25.57
N GLY A 29 -20.28 0.83 25.93
CA GLY A 29 -19.80 0.38 27.24
C GLY A 29 -20.42 -0.98 27.55
N ASN A 30 -19.64 -2.07 27.52
CA ASN A 30 -19.70 -3.10 28.55
C ASN A 30 -18.41 -3.93 28.54
N VAL A 31 -17.81 -4.07 29.72
CA VAL A 31 -16.62 -4.86 29.99
C VAL A 31 -17.10 -6.09 30.75
N ASP A 32 -17.14 -7.24 30.09
CA ASP A 32 -17.36 -8.51 30.79
C ASP A 32 -16.03 -9.26 30.89
N SER A 33 -15.53 -9.33 32.12
CA SER A 33 -14.41 -10.17 32.55
C SER A 33 -14.94 -11.49 33.11
N ALA A 34 -14.56 -12.61 32.50
CA ALA A 34 -14.30 -13.90 33.14
C ALA A 34 -13.67 -14.82 32.07
N ARG A 35 -12.35 -15.07 32.08
CA ARG A 35 -11.67 -16.11 32.87
C ARG A 35 -12.17 -17.51 32.51
N ASP A 36 -11.46 -18.22 31.63
CA ASP A 36 -10.86 -19.54 31.94
C ASP A 36 -10.00 -20.06 30.76
N SER A 37 -9.17 -21.04 31.08
CA SER A 37 -7.94 -21.46 30.43
C SER A 37 -8.13 -22.72 29.57
N ARG A 38 -7.16 -22.97 28.69
CA ARG A 38 -6.75 -24.27 28.10
C ARG A 38 -7.52 -24.83 26.89
N GLU A 39 -6.80 -24.81 25.76
CA GLU A 39 -6.38 -25.96 24.94
C GLU A 39 -7.39 -27.00 24.39
N THR A 40 -7.26 -27.17 23.06
CA THR A 40 -7.20 -28.46 22.33
C THR A 40 -8.54 -29.14 22.02
N LYS A 41 -9.07 -28.89 20.82
CA LYS A 41 -8.98 -29.71 19.58
C LYS A 41 -10.07 -30.80 19.51
N ASP A 42 -10.44 -31.07 18.25
CA ASP A 42 -11.19 -32.23 17.75
C ASP A 42 -12.72 -32.13 17.90
N ASN A 43 -13.57 -32.42 16.91
CA ASN A 43 -13.44 -32.84 15.52
C ASN A 43 -14.89 -32.94 14.97
N MET A 44 -15.41 -31.89 14.34
CA MET A 44 -16.76 -31.95 13.75
C MET A 44 -16.71 -32.79 12.46
N SER A 45 -17.16 -34.05 12.56
CA SER A 45 -17.32 -34.96 11.44
C SER A 45 -18.50 -34.56 10.55
N ILE A 46 -18.14 -34.10 9.36
CA ILE A 46 -18.73 -34.39 8.05
C ILE A 46 -20.09 -35.12 8.07
N ALA A 47 -21.14 -34.35 7.84
CA ALA A 47 -22.36 -34.72 7.14
C ALA A 47 -22.83 -33.40 6.48
N LYS A 48 -23.25 -33.31 5.22
CA LYS A 48 -23.68 -34.29 4.24
C LYS A 48 -23.80 -33.54 2.91
N SER A 49 -23.54 -34.27 1.83
CA SER A 49 -23.66 -33.86 0.43
C SER A 49 -25.01 -33.22 0.08
N ALA A 50 -24.96 -32.12 -0.67
CA ALA A 50 -25.91 -31.65 -1.70
C ALA A 50 -25.32 -30.35 -2.28
N GLU A 51 -24.63 -30.37 -3.41
CA GLU A 51 -25.23 -30.21 -4.75
C GLU A 51 -25.88 -28.83 -4.93
N SER A 52 -25.20 -27.93 -5.64
CA SER A 52 -25.78 -27.06 -6.68
C SER A 52 -24.82 -25.91 -7.02
N SER A 53 -24.20 -26.05 -8.19
CA SER A 53 -24.06 -24.98 -9.20
C SER A 53 -24.32 -23.54 -8.72
N THR A 54 -23.24 -22.80 -8.52
CA THR A 54 -23.21 -21.38 -8.88
C THR A 54 -21.91 -21.15 -9.63
N VAL A 55 -22.05 -20.86 -10.92
CA VAL A 55 -20.98 -20.43 -11.81
C VAL A 55 -20.28 -19.25 -11.13
N ALA A 56 -19.11 -19.50 -10.54
CA ALA A 56 -18.27 -18.44 -10.01
C ALA A 56 -17.78 -17.62 -11.20
N SER A 57 -18.58 -16.60 -11.51
CA SER A 57 -18.23 -15.39 -12.23
C SER A 57 -16.73 -15.18 -12.18
N ARG A 58 -16.04 -15.42 -13.29
CA ARG A 58 -14.69 -14.88 -13.46
C ARG A 58 -14.85 -13.37 -13.37
N SER A 59 -14.55 -12.84 -12.18
CA SER A 59 -14.32 -11.43 -11.94
C SER A 59 -13.51 -10.91 -13.12
N LEU A 60 -14.05 -9.90 -13.80
CA LEU A 60 -13.28 -9.09 -14.74
C LEU A 60 -11.99 -8.76 -13.99
N THR A 61 -10.84 -9.25 -14.49
CA THR A 61 -9.54 -8.96 -13.91
C THR A 61 -9.48 -7.48 -13.65
N GLU A 62 -9.58 -7.10 -12.37
CA GLU A 62 -9.37 -5.72 -11.94
C GLU A 62 -8.01 -5.36 -12.52
N ILE A 63 -7.96 -4.30 -13.34
CA ILE A 63 -6.70 -3.83 -13.92
C ILE A 63 -5.90 -3.26 -12.76
N ARG A 64 -5.14 -4.14 -12.11
CA ARG A 64 -4.26 -3.84 -11.01
C ARG A 64 -2.91 -3.46 -11.59
N THR A 65 -2.47 -2.25 -11.28
CA THR A 65 -1.10 -1.84 -11.55
C THR A 65 -0.17 -2.76 -10.75
N PRO A 66 0.74 -3.50 -11.40
CA PRO A 66 1.67 -4.37 -10.69
C PRO A 66 2.55 -3.54 -9.74
N VAL A 67 2.69 -4.03 -8.52
CA VAL A 67 3.55 -3.43 -7.50
C VAL A 67 4.90 -4.13 -7.53
N VAL A 68 5.98 -3.36 -7.65
CA VAL A 68 7.36 -3.86 -7.71
C VAL A 68 8.12 -3.33 -6.50
N LEU A 69 8.57 -4.25 -5.66
CA LEU A 69 9.41 -3.95 -4.51
C LEU A 69 10.89 -3.94 -4.93
N PHE A 70 11.56 -2.81 -4.72
CA PHE A 70 12.99 -2.65 -4.95
C PHE A 70 13.72 -2.82 -3.63
N PHE A 71 14.38 -3.97 -3.45
CA PHE A 71 15.09 -4.32 -2.24
C PHE A 71 16.60 -4.38 -2.49
N GLY A 72 17.38 -3.59 -1.76
CA GLY A 72 18.81 -3.44 -2.01
C GLY A 72 19.49 -2.47 -1.06
N THR A 73 20.66 -1.97 -1.47
CA THR A 73 21.53 -1.15 -0.62
C THR A 73 21.39 0.35 -0.94
N SER A 74 22.49 1.12 -0.90
CA SER A 74 22.53 2.56 -1.14
C SER A 74 22.09 2.97 -2.56
N LEU A 75 22.41 2.16 -3.57
CA LEU A 75 22.02 2.43 -4.96
C LEU A 75 20.51 2.41 -5.14
N THR A 76 19.83 1.47 -4.48
CA THR A 76 18.37 1.39 -4.46
C THR A 76 17.77 2.50 -3.59
N ALA A 77 18.40 2.77 -2.44
CA ALA A 77 17.94 3.81 -1.50
C ALA A 77 18.02 5.24 -2.08
N GLY A 78 18.88 5.49 -3.08
CA GLY A 78 19.11 6.83 -3.61
C GLY A 78 19.92 7.71 -2.65
N LEU A 79 20.98 7.17 -2.03
CA LEU A 79 21.80 7.91 -1.06
C LEU A 79 22.34 9.21 -1.67
N GLY A 80 21.95 10.35 -1.10
CA GLY A 80 22.37 11.67 -1.54
C GLY A 80 21.57 12.24 -2.72
N LEU A 81 20.46 11.60 -3.10
CA LEU A 81 19.56 12.05 -4.16
C LEU A 81 18.17 12.37 -3.61
N ASP A 82 17.41 13.15 -4.36
CA ASP A 82 15.97 13.29 -4.11
C ASP A 82 15.25 11.94 -4.38
N PRO A 83 14.15 11.65 -3.66
CA PRO A 83 13.41 10.39 -3.84
C PRO A 83 12.95 10.14 -5.28
N GLU A 84 12.63 11.20 -6.02
CA GLU A 84 12.20 11.16 -7.42
C GLU A 84 13.35 10.79 -8.38
N GLN A 85 14.60 11.01 -7.95
CA GLN A 85 15.82 10.70 -8.69
C GLN A 85 16.41 9.34 -8.33
N ALA A 86 15.86 8.67 -7.32
CA ALA A 86 16.28 7.33 -6.93
C ALA A 86 16.00 6.30 -8.03
N PHE A 87 16.81 5.24 -8.08
CA PHE A 87 16.70 4.19 -9.10
C PHE A 87 15.26 3.63 -9.26
N PRO A 88 14.53 3.26 -8.19
CA PRO A 88 13.15 2.76 -8.31
C PRO A 88 12.19 3.74 -9.02
N SER A 89 12.30 5.03 -8.70
CA SER A 89 11.47 6.10 -9.25
C SER A 89 11.72 6.31 -10.74
N LEU A 90 12.99 6.21 -11.16
CA LEU A 90 13.37 6.28 -12.58
C LEU A 90 12.84 5.07 -13.36
N ILE A 91 12.89 3.87 -12.77
CA ILE A 91 12.31 2.67 -13.38
C ILE A 91 10.81 2.79 -13.50
N GLU A 92 10.11 3.31 -12.48
CA GLU A 92 8.67 3.56 -12.55
C GLU A 92 8.30 4.52 -13.70
N LYS A 93 9.03 5.63 -13.80
CA LYS A 93 8.85 6.60 -14.89
C LYS A 93 9.07 5.94 -16.25
N ARG A 94 10.16 5.19 -16.40
CA ARG A 94 10.49 4.51 -17.65
C ARG A 94 9.45 3.48 -18.04
N ALA A 95 8.97 2.68 -17.08
CA ALA A 95 7.96 1.66 -17.30
C ALA A 95 6.63 2.28 -17.76
N ARG A 96 6.27 3.44 -17.18
CA ARG A 96 5.11 4.24 -17.63
C ARG A 96 5.28 4.71 -19.08
N ASP A 97 6.46 5.19 -19.45
CA ASP A 97 6.75 5.65 -20.82
C ASP A 97 6.71 4.50 -21.84
N GLU A 98 7.02 3.27 -21.41
CA GLU A 98 6.97 2.05 -22.24
C GLU A 98 5.57 1.39 -22.27
N GLY A 99 4.56 1.98 -21.64
CA GLY A 99 3.20 1.44 -21.61
C GLY A 99 3.00 0.28 -20.63
N MET A 100 3.95 0.08 -19.71
CA MET A 100 3.88 -0.92 -18.63
C MET A 100 3.88 -0.19 -17.27
N PRO A 101 2.77 0.47 -16.88
CA PRO A 101 2.73 1.17 -15.61
C PRO A 101 2.95 0.17 -14.46
N ILE A 102 3.91 0.50 -13.59
CA ILE A 102 4.18 -0.22 -12.34
C ILE A 102 4.06 0.76 -11.17
N LYS A 103 3.91 0.26 -9.95
CA LYS A 103 4.08 1.03 -8.72
C LYS A 103 5.38 0.59 -8.06
N ALA A 104 6.38 1.48 -7.99
CA ALA A 104 7.67 1.16 -7.40
C ALA A 104 7.66 1.42 -5.89
N ILE A 105 7.96 0.40 -5.09
CA ILE A 105 8.18 0.54 -3.64
C ILE A 105 9.68 0.48 -3.38
N ASN A 106 10.25 1.58 -2.89
CA ASN A 106 11.66 1.62 -2.51
C ASN A 106 11.83 1.06 -1.09
N ALA A 107 12.48 -0.10 -0.98
CA ALA A 107 12.89 -0.71 0.29
C ALA A 107 14.41 -0.82 0.41
N GLY A 108 15.17 0.04 -0.29
CA GLY A 108 16.63 0.10 -0.21
C GLY A 108 17.10 0.64 1.15
N LEU A 109 18.16 0.03 1.69
CA LEU A 109 18.79 0.46 2.94
C LEU A 109 20.29 0.68 2.74
N SER A 110 20.75 1.92 2.90
CA SER A 110 22.17 2.26 2.72
C SER A 110 23.07 1.48 3.68
N GLY A 111 24.18 0.93 3.17
CA GLY A 111 25.10 0.12 3.95
C GLY A 111 24.57 -1.29 4.31
N GLU A 112 23.43 -1.70 3.76
CA GLU A 112 22.92 -3.05 3.97
C GLU A 112 23.85 -4.12 3.42
N THR A 113 23.92 -5.24 4.14
CA THR A 113 24.62 -6.46 3.73
C THR A 113 23.61 -7.56 3.46
N SER A 114 23.99 -8.59 2.71
CA SER A 114 23.10 -9.74 2.44
C SER A 114 22.56 -10.39 3.72
N ALA A 115 23.39 -10.46 4.78
CA ALA A 115 22.98 -10.99 6.07
C ALA A 115 21.99 -10.08 6.81
N GLY A 116 22.07 -8.76 6.64
CA GLY A 116 21.09 -7.80 7.16
C GLY A 116 19.77 -7.88 6.38
N ALA A 117 19.87 -7.98 5.06
CA ALA A 117 18.74 -8.11 4.14
C ALA A 117 17.84 -9.32 4.48
N VAL A 118 18.43 -10.51 4.64
CA VAL A 118 17.69 -11.74 4.99
C VAL A 118 16.94 -11.59 6.31
N ARG A 119 17.48 -10.85 7.28
CA ARG A 119 16.82 -10.67 8.59
C ARG A 119 15.54 -9.83 8.53
N ARG A 120 15.36 -9.00 7.50
CA ARG A 120 14.20 -8.09 7.41
C ARG A 120 13.25 -8.38 6.26
N ILE A 121 13.62 -9.23 5.31
CA ILE A 121 12.80 -9.48 4.11
C ILE A 121 11.37 -9.93 4.47
N ASP A 122 11.21 -10.77 5.50
CA ASP A 122 9.89 -11.22 5.98
C ASP A 122 9.01 -10.07 6.48
N TRP A 123 9.61 -9.05 7.10
CA TRP A 123 8.86 -7.87 7.54
C TRP A 123 8.49 -6.99 6.34
N VAL A 124 9.42 -6.78 5.41
CA VAL A 124 9.17 -5.95 4.22
C VAL A 124 8.02 -6.52 3.38
N LEU A 125 7.99 -7.84 3.18
CA LEU A 125 6.97 -8.53 2.38
C LEU A 125 5.58 -8.62 3.04
N ARG A 126 5.47 -8.33 4.35
CA ARG A 126 4.18 -8.29 5.05
C ARG A 126 3.38 -7.01 4.78
N THR A 127 4.00 -6.01 4.15
CA THR A 127 3.31 -4.78 3.77
C THR A 127 2.32 -5.08 2.64
N PRO A 128 1.02 -4.75 2.79
CA PRO A 128 0.06 -4.92 1.71
C PRO A 128 0.51 -4.16 0.45
N ALA A 129 0.51 -4.86 -0.69
CA ALA A 129 0.76 -4.28 -1.99
C ALA A 129 -0.55 -3.76 -2.60
N ASP A 130 -1.06 -2.66 -2.03
CA ASP A 130 -2.18 -1.85 -2.55
C ASP A 130 -1.62 -0.50 -3.02
#